data_AF-A0A927ABF6-F1
#
_entry.id   AF-A0A927ABF6-F1
#
_cell.length_a   1.000
_cell.length_b   1.000
_cell.length_c   1.000
_cell.angle_alpha   90.00
_cell.angle_beta   90.00
_cell.angle_gamma   90.00
#
_symmetry.space_group_name_H-M   'P 1'
#
loop_
_entity.id
_entity.type
_entity.pdbx_description
1 polymer ?
#
loop_
_entity_poly.entity_id
_entity_poly.type
_entity_poly.pdbx_seq_one_letter_code
_entity_poly.pdbx_strand_id
1 'polypeptide(L)'
;MIVGSYSQAIEERFERMQEAAGLALLRMIDAARQDGVWLVPVSGFRDFARQEMLFQLQIEQVGSAKAAARSVAPAGYSEHHTGYAVDLADGLARAMDLSLAFGNTPAFKWLNRHAAAFGFELSFPENNPQGVMYEPWHWRFVGSPDATQTFAQARQIAG
;
A
#
# COMPACT_ATOMS: atom_id res chain seq x y z
N MET A 1 4.03 -13.93 -5.75
CA MET A 1 2.96 -14.85 -5.28
C MET A 1 1.63 -14.12 -5.13
N ILE A 2 0.49 -14.83 -5.14
CA ILE A 2 -0.83 -14.25 -4.83
C ILE A 2 -0.95 -14.10 -3.31
N VAL A 3 -1.48 -12.97 -2.85
CA VAL A 3 -1.64 -12.64 -1.41
C VAL A 3 -3.10 -12.36 -1.00
N GLY A 4 -4.00 -12.27 -1.97
CA GLY A 4 -5.43 -12.11 -1.74
C GLY A 4 -6.18 -11.93 -3.05
N SER A 5 -7.50 -11.88 -2.97
CA SER A 5 -8.34 -11.32 -4.02
C SER A 5 -9.11 -10.13 -3.45
N TYR A 6 -9.22 -9.07 -4.25
CA TYR A 6 -10.05 -7.92 -3.94
C TYR A 6 -11.03 -7.70 -5.07
N SER A 7 -12.30 -7.55 -4.70
CA SER A 7 -13.39 -7.30 -5.64
C SER A 7 -14.11 -6.01 -5.26
N GLN A 8 -14.30 -5.16 -6.26
CA GLN A 8 -15.30 -4.10 -6.24
C GLN A 8 -16.21 -4.26 -7.44
N ALA A 9 -17.50 -4.50 -7.15
CA ALA A 9 -18.65 -4.53 -8.05
C ALA A 9 -18.60 -5.47 -9.29
N ILE A 10 -17.58 -5.40 -10.15
CA ILE A 10 -17.56 -6.02 -11.48
C ILE A 10 -16.20 -6.63 -11.86
N GLU A 11 -15.13 -6.38 -11.11
CA GLU A 11 -13.80 -6.95 -11.38
C GLU A 11 -13.26 -7.64 -10.12
N GLU A 12 -13.01 -8.95 -10.23
CA GLU A 12 -12.24 -9.70 -9.25
C GLU A 12 -10.78 -9.73 -9.72
N ARG A 13 -9.88 -9.24 -8.87
CA ARG A 13 -8.44 -9.24 -9.13
C ARG A 13 -7.70 -9.99 -8.05
N PHE A 14 -6.68 -10.74 -8.46
CA PHE A 14 -5.70 -11.31 -7.55
C PHE A 14 -4.59 -10.31 -7.26
N GLU A 15 -4.41 -10.01 -5.99
CA GLU A 15 -3.29 -9.20 -5.54
C GLU A 15 -2.04 -10.05 -5.46
N ARG A 16 -0.93 -9.49 -5.94
CA ARG A 16 0.36 -10.18 -5.99
C ARG A 16 1.43 -9.37 -5.29
N MET A 17 2.41 -10.05 -4.69
CA MET A 17 3.62 -9.42 -4.16
C MET A 17 4.84 -10.29 -4.49
N GLN A 18 6.02 -9.71 -4.33
CA GLN A 18 7.26 -10.48 -4.28
C GLN A 18 7.17 -11.56 -3.19
N GLU A 19 7.83 -12.69 -3.40
CA GLU A 19 7.63 -13.88 -2.56
C GLU A 19 7.91 -13.62 -1.07
N ALA A 20 9.06 -13.03 -0.74
CA ALA A 20 9.41 -12.72 0.65
C ALA A 20 8.38 -11.78 1.32
N ALA A 21 7.92 -10.77 0.58
CA ALA A 21 6.95 -9.80 1.06
C ALA A 21 5.55 -10.40 1.21
N GLY A 22 5.13 -11.25 0.25
CA GLY A 22 3.85 -11.95 0.31
C GLY A 22 3.79 -12.95 1.46
N LEU A 23 4.86 -13.72 1.70
CA LEU A 23 4.95 -14.62 2.85
C LEU A 23 4.91 -13.84 4.17
N ALA A 24 5.58 -12.70 4.24
CA ALA A 24 5.53 -11.82 5.40
C ALA A 24 4.13 -11.24 5.62
N LEU A 25 3.46 -10.81 4.55
CA LEU A 25 2.09 -10.28 4.61
C LEU A 25 1.12 -11.35 5.13
N LEU A 26 1.19 -12.58 4.63
CA LEU A 26 0.30 -13.66 5.08
C LEU A 26 0.48 -13.96 6.57
N ARG A 27 1.72 -13.94 7.09
CA ARG A 27 1.98 -14.07 8.54
C ARG A 27 1.41 -12.89 9.34
N MET A 28 1.53 -11.68 8.80
CA MET A 28 0.99 -10.48 9.44
C MET A 28 -0.55 -10.51 9.49
N ILE A 29 -1.20 -10.94 8.40
CA ILE A 29 -2.66 -11.11 8.33
C ILE A 29 -3.12 -12.17 9.34
N ASP A 30 -2.42 -13.31 9.43
CA ASP A 30 -2.75 -14.35 10.40
C ASP A 30 -2.61 -13.87 11.86
N ALA A 31 -1.53 -13.14 12.19
CA ALA A 31 -1.37 -12.56 13.52
C ALA A 31 -2.47 -11.53 13.84
N ALA A 32 -2.80 -10.64 12.91
CA ALA A 32 -3.90 -9.69 13.07
C ALA A 32 -5.24 -10.42 13.30
N ARG A 33 -5.45 -11.53 12.59
CA ARG A 33 -6.65 -12.35 12.72
C ARG A 33 -6.82 -12.93 14.12
N GLN A 34 -5.73 -13.39 14.74
CA GLN A 34 -5.71 -13.91 16.11
C GLN A 34 -6.09 -12.83 17.13
N ASP A 35 -5.81 -11.56 16.83
CA ASP A 35 -6.20 -10.39 17.63
C ASP A 35 -7.59 -9.84 17.29
N GLY A 36 -8.37 -10.53 16.45
CA GLY A 36 -9.71 -10.10 16.03
C GLY A 36 -9.73 -8.98 14.98
N VAL A 37 -8.58 -8.65 14.39
CA VAL A 37 -8.43 -7.63 13.34
C VAL A 37 -8.46 -8.29 11.96
N TRP A 38 -9.17 -7.68 11.02
CA TRP A 38 -9.28 -8.18 9.64
C TRP A 38 -8.50 -7.28 8.69
N LEU A 39 -7.24 -7.63 8.41
CA LEU A 39 -6.46 -6.95 7.39
C LEU A 39 -6.82 -7.52 6.01
N VAL A 40 -7.19 -6.64 5.08
CA VAL A 40 -7.55 -7.02 3.71
C VAL A 40 -6.58 -6.36 2.72
N PRO A 41 -5.81 -7.12 1.93
CA PRO A 41 -5.02 -6.56 0.84
C PRO A 41 -5.95 -6.11 -0.30
N VAL A 42 -5.83 -4.84 -0.68
CA VAL A 42 -6.67 -4.17 -1.68
C VAL A 42 -5.93 -3.97 -3.01
N SER A 43 -4.65 -3.63 -2.95
CA SER A 43 -3.79 -3.43 -4.12
C SER A 43 -2.36 -3.83 -3.80
N GLY A 44 -1.86 -4.88 -4.41
CA GLY A 44 -0.45 -5.30 -4.37
C GLY A 44 0.32 -4.77 -5.59
N PHE A 45 1.00 -5.65 -6.30
CA PHE A 45 1.74 -5.34 -7.53
C PHE A 45 0.83 -4.71 -8.58
N ARG A 46 1.32 -3.63 -9.18
CA ARG A 46 0.64 -2.93 -10.27
C ARG A 46 1.58 -2.80 -11.46
N ASP A 47 1.12 -3.19 -12.64
CA ASP A 47 1.90 -3.00 -13.87
C ASP A 47 1.87 -1.54 -14.34
N PHE A 48 2.74 -1.22 -15.30
CA PHE A 48 2.90 0.12 -15.87
C PHE A 48 1.63 0.63 -16.54
N ALA A 49 0.98 -0.19 -17.37
CA ALA A 49 -0.20 0.22 -18.11
C ALA A 49 -1.36 0.59 -17.18
N ARG A 50 -1.56 -0.18 -16.12
CA ARG A 50 -2.57 0.11 -15.10
C ARG A 50 -2.24 1.37 -14.31
N GLN A 51 -0.98 1.56 -13.94
CA GLN A 51 -0.58 2.80 -13.24
C GLN A 51 -0.78 4.03 -14.12
N GLU A 52 -0.47 3.93 -15.42
CA GLU A 52 -0.69 5.00 -16.39
C GLU A 52 -2.17 5.35 -16.53
N MET A 53 -3.04 4.34 -16.65
CA MET A 53 -4.49 4.53 -16.67
C MET A 53 -4.98 5.25 -15.40
N LEU A 54 -4.57 4.79 -14.21
CA LEU A 54 -4.98 5.43 -12.94
C LEU A 54 -4.49 6.88 -12.85
N PHE A 55 -3.26 7.14 -13.29
CA PHE A 55 -2.70 8.49 -13.29
C PHE A 55 -3.47 9.42 -14.23
N GLN A 56 -3.83 8.94 -15.43
CA GLN A 56 -4.61 9.70 -16.40
C GLN A 56 -6.02 10.02 -15.88
N LEU A 57 -6.71 9.05 -15.27
CA LEU A 57 -8.01 9.28 -14.62
C LEU A 57 -7.91 10.31 -13.50
N GLN A 58 -6.84 10.26 -12.69
CA GLN A 58 -6.62 11.25 -11.64
C GLN A 58 -6.39 12.65 -12.23
N ILE A 59 -5.65 12.77 -13.34
CA ILE A 59 -5.45 14.04 -14.06
C ILE A 59 -6.80 14.61 -14.50
N GLU A 60 -7.66 13.78 -15.09
CA GLU A 60 -8.98 14.19 -15.54
C GLU A 60 -9.85 14.68 -14.38
N GLN A 61 -9.74 14.03 -13.22
CA GLN A 61 -10.48 14.41 -12.01
C GLN A 61 -9.99 15.73 -11.40
N VAL A 62 -8.68 15.95 -11.32
CA VAL A 62 -8.11 17.10 -10.59
C VAL A 62 -7.63 18.25 -11.50
N GLY A 63 -7.62 18.04 -12.81
CA GLY A 63 -7.25 19.03 -13.82
C GLY A 63 -5.75 19.36 -13.89
N SER A 64 -4.86 18.61 -13.23
CA SER A 64 -3.43 18.90 -13.21
C SER A 64 -2.58 17.66 -12.92
N ALA A 65 -1.61 17.36 -13.79
CA ALA A 65 -0.62 16.30 -13.56
C ALA A 65 0.18 16.50 -12.26
N LYS A 66 0.52 17.75 -11.93
CA LYS A 66 1.24 18.06 -10.69
C LYS A 66 0.38 17.81 -9.45
N ALA A 67 -0.92 18.11 -9.52
CA ALA A 67 -1.83 17.83 -8.42
C ALA A 67 -2.13 16.33 -8.31
N ALA A 68 -2.32 15.63 -9.44
CA ALA A 68 -2.53 14.19 -9.49
C ALA A 68 -1.36 13.41 -8.89
N ALA A 69 -0.13 13.84 -9.16
CA ALA A 69 1.10 13.22 -8.65
C ALA A 69 1.23 13.23 -7.12
N ARG A 70 0.39 13.99 -6.41
CA ARG A 70 0.36 13.98 -4.93
C ARG A 70 -0.34 12.75 -4.35
N SER A 71 -1.21 12.10 -5.11
CA SER A 71 -2.04 10.97 -4.66
C SER A 71 -1.94 9.73 -5.55
N VAL A 72 -1.57 9.91 -6.82
CA VAL A 72 -1.35 8.81 -7.76
C VAL A 72 -0.02 9.08 -8.45
N ALA A 73 0.98 8.24 -8.21
CA ALA A 73 2.28 8.39 -8.84
C ALA A 73 2.19 8.21 -10.37
N PRO A 74 3.00 8.94 -11.16
CA PRO A 74 3.20 8.60 -12.57
C PRO A 74 3.73 7.16 -12.72
N ALA A 75 3.46 6.52 -13.86
CA ALA A 75 3.99 5.19 -14.15
C ALA A 75 5.52 5.18 -14.07
N GLY A 76 6.09 4.14 -13.45
CA GLY A 76 7.52 4.04 -13.14
C GLY A 76 7.94 4.65 -11.81
N TYR A 77 7.08 5.43 -11.14
CA TYR A 77 7.37 6.05 -9.84
C TYR A 77 6.53 5.46 -8.69
N SER A 78 5.60 4.54 -8.98
CA SER A 78 4.76 3.88 -7.99
C SER A 78 5.52 2.78 -7.24
N GLU A 79 5.48 2.78 -5.90
CA GLU A 79 6.05 1.69 -5.09
C GLU A 79 5.39 0.33 -5.40
N HIS A 80 4.15 0.30 -5.89
CA HIS A 80 3.48 -0.93 -6.31
C HIS A 80 4.17 -1.64 -7.48
N HIS A 81 4.93 -0.94 -8.32
CA HIS A 81 5.72 -1.57 -9.40
C HIS A 81 6.80 -2.50 -8.87
N THR A 82 7.25 -2.29 -7.63
CA THR A 82 8.31 -3.10 -7.03
C THR A 82 7.81 -4.48 -6.59
N GLY A 83 6.50 -4.62 -6.37
CA GLY A 83 5.90 -5.77 -5.73
C GLY A 83 6.18 -5.89 -4.23
N TYR A 84 6.77 -4.85 -3.61
CA TYR A 84 7.01 -4.77 -2.16
C TYR A 84 6.00 -3.89 -1.41
N ALA A 85 5.19 -3.10 -2.12
CA ALA A 85 4.13 -2.28 -1.52
C ALA A 85 2.76 -2.94 -1.61
N VAL A 86 1.90 -2.64 -0.63
CA VAL A 86 0.51 -3.10 -0.56
C VAL A 86 -0.38 -2.04 0.09
N ASP A 87 -1.56 -1.85 -0.49
CA ASP A 87 -2.64 -1.11 0.13
C ASP A 87 -3.50 -2.06 0.97
N LEU A 88 -3.75 -1.68 2.23
CA LEU A 88 -4.50 -2.47 3.21
C LEU A 88 -5.78 -1.75 3.64
N ALA A 89 -6.80 -2.55 3.92
CA ALA A 89 -8.11 -2.14 4.40
C ALA A 89 -8.52 -2.87 5.68
N ASP A 90 -9.56 -2.36 6.33
CA ASP A 90 -10.22 -3.01 7.46
C ASP A 90 -11.42 -3.80 6.95
N GLY A 91 -11.38 -5.13 7.09
CA GLY A 91 -12.46 -6.01 6.66
C GLY A 91 -13.80 -5.76 7.37
N LEU A 92 -13.81 -5.07 8.52
CA LEU A 92 -15.00 -4.70 9.26
C LEU A 92 -15.47 -3.26 9.00
N ALA A 93 -14.70 -2.46 8.26
CA ALA A 93 -15.01 -1.06 7.98
C ALA A 93 -14.79 -0.69 6.50
N ARG A 94 -15.34 -1.51 5.59
CA ARG A 94 -15.14 -1.39 4.14
C ARG A 94 -15.47 -0.02 3.52
N ALA A 95 -16.37 0.76 4.15
CA ALA A 95 -16.69 2.11 3.72
C ALA A 95 -15.51 3.10 3.86
N MET A 96 -14.44 2.70 4.55
CA MET A 96 -13.24 3.51 4.81
C MET A 96 -12.03 3.07 3.97
N ASP A 97 -12.17 2.05 3.12
CA ASP A 97 -11.11 1.53 2.25
C ASP A 97 -10.45 2.67 1.45
N LEU A 98 -9.11 2.67 1.39
CA LEU A 98 -8.32 3.63 0.60
C LEU A 98 -8.66 5.11 0.85
N SER A 99 -9.04 5.45 2.08
CA SER A 99 -9.37 6.81 2.49
C SER A 99 -8.68 7.18 3.80
N LEU A 100 -8.63 8.49 4.10
CA LEU A 100 -8.06 8.97 5.37
C LEU A 100 -8.81 8.39 6.59
N ALA A 101 -10.07 8.00 6.44
CA ALA A 101 -10.85 7.37 7.49
C ALA A 101 -10.27 6.00 7.93
N PHE A 102 -9.52 5.31 7.05
CA PHE A 102 -8.81 4.09 7.42
C PHE A 102 -7.86 4.31 8.61
N GLY A 103 -7.25 5.50 8.72
CA GLY A 103 -6.38 5.89 9.83
C GLY A 103 -7.05 5.83 11.22
N ASN A 104 -8.38 5.80 11.28
CA ASN A 104 -9.13 5.72 12.54
C ASN A 104 -9.56 4.30 12.92
N THR A 105 -9.35 3.33 12.03
CA THR A 105 -9.84 1.95 12.18
C THR A 105 -9.03 1.12 13.19
N PRO A 106 -9.62 0.06 13.76
CA PRO A 106 -8.87 -0.95 14.51
C PRO A 106 -7.70 -1.55 13.71
N ALA A 107 -7.89 -1.81 12.42
CA ALA A 107 -6.84 -2.31 11.52
C ALA A 107 -5.61 -1.40 11.47
N PHE A 108 -5.79 -0.11 11.21
CA PHE A 108 -4.67 0.83 11.17
C PHE A 108 -3.95 0.95 12.51
N LYS A 109 -4.71 0.99 13.62
CA LYS A 109 -4.12 1.01 14.97
C LYS A 109 -3.30 -0.24 15.26
N TRP A 110 -3.73 -1.40 14.78
CA TRP A 110 -2.98 -2.65 14.91
C TRP A 110 -1.70 -2.61 14.07
N LEU A 111 -1.79 -2.19 12.80
CA LEU A 111 -0.62 -2.08 11.91
C LEU A 111 0.49 -1.21 12.52
N ASN A 112 0.15 -0.04 13.07
CA ASN A 112 1.13 0.84 13.71
C ASN A 112 1.91 0.19 14.87
N ARG A 113 1.33 -0.80 15.54
CA ARG A 113 1.99 -1.50 16.66
C ARG A 113 2.76 -2.74 16.22
N HIS A 114 2.30 -3.42 15.16
CA HIS A 114 2.73 -4.79 14.88
C HIS A 114 3.41 -4.96 13.51
N ALA A 115 3.14 -4.10 12.52
CA ALA A 115 3.61 -4.28 11.15
C ALA A 115 5.15 -4.36 11.03
N ALA A 116 5.87 -3.58 11.83
CA ALA A 116 7.33 -3.58 11.85
C ALA A 116 7.93 -4.94 12.21
N ALA A 117 7.27 -5.73 13.06
CA ALA A 117 7.71 -7.09 13.41
C ALA A 117 7.64 -8.07 12.22
N PHE A 118 6.85 -7.75 11.20
CA PHE A 118 6.75 -8.49 9.95
C PHE A 118 7.54 -7.84 8.82
N GLY A 119 8.32 -6.79 9.11
CA GLY A 119 9.13 -6.07 8.13
C GLY A 119 8.33 -5.09 7.27
N PHE A 120 7.17 -4.62 7.72
CA PHE A 120 6.38 -3.60 7.04
C PHE A 120 6.47 -2.25 7.75
N GLU A 121 6.51 -1.17 6.97
CA GLU A 121 6.43 0.21 7.45
C GLU A 121 5.44 1.01 6.61
N LEU A 122 4.88 2.07 7.21
CA LEU A 122 4.02 3.02 6.51
C LEU A 122 4.88 3.86 5.55
N SER A 123 4.63 3.81 4.24
CA SER A 123 5.49 4.51 3.28
C SER A 123 5.31 6.02 3.30
N PHE A 124 4.06 6.47 3.46
CA PHE A 124 3.68 7.87 3.34
C PHE A 124 2.98 8.36 4.62
N PRO A 125 3.72 8.53 5.74
CA PRO A 125 3.22 9.22 6.92
C PRO A 125 2.94 10.70 6.62
N GLU A 126 2.27 11.38 7.56
CA GLU A 126 2.15 12.84 7.52
C GLU A 126 3.52 13.50 7.41
N ASN A 127 3.60 14.54 6.57
CA ASN A 127 4.83 15.29 6.31
C ASN A 127 6.00 14.43 5.81
N ASN A 128 5.71 13.31 5.12
CA ASN A 128 6.77 12.52 4.49
C ASN A 128 7.56 13.40 3.49
N PRO A 129 8.88 13.22 3.40
CA PRO A 129 9.75 14.11 2.66
C PRO A 129 9.71 13.87 1.14
N GLN A 130 9.03 12.81 0.70
CA GLN A 130 8.75 12.54 -0.71
C GLN A 130 7.66 13.47 -1.28
N GLY A 131 6.92 14.18 -0.42
CA GLY A 131 5.88 15.12 -0.83
C GLY A 131 4.61 14.44 -1.35
N VAL A 132 4.48 13.12 -1.16
CA VAL A 132 3.25 12.36 -1.38
C VAL A 132 2.27 12.68 -0.26
N MET A 133 0.97 12.67 -0.54
CA MET A 133 -0.03 12.87 0.51
C MET A 133 0.05 11.77 1.58
N TYR A 134 -0.52 12.04 2.75
CA TYR A 134 -0.65 11.02 3.79
C TYR A 134 -1.57 9.88 3.30
N GLU A 135 -1.06 8.65 3.33
CA GLU A 135 -1.78 7.45 2.87
C GLU A 135 -1.76 6.37 3.97
N PRO A 136 -2.69 6.38 4.94
CA PRO A 136 -2.70 5.41 6.04
C PRO A 136 -2.81 3.95 5.58
N TRP A 137 -3.32 3.72 4.38
CA TRP A 137 -3.50 2.39 3.79
C TRP A 137 -2.25 1.84 3.12
N HIS A 138 -1.23 2.65 2.82
CA HIS A 138 -0.11 2.24 1.96
C HIS A 138 1.12 1.81 2.77
N TRP A 139 1.43 0.51 2.72
CA TRP A 139 2.51 -0.11 3.50
C TRP A 139 3.52 -0.78 2.58
N ARG A 140 4.81 -0.59 2.86
CA ARG A 140 5.90 -1.26 2.13
C ARG A 140 6.64 -2.26 2.99
N PHE A 141 7.02 -3.36 2.36
CA PHE A 141 7.91 -4.35 2.94
C PHE A 141 9.36 -3.90 2.78
N VAL A 142 10.12 -3.95 3.87
CA VAL A 142 11.55 -3.64 3.95
C VAL A 142 12.32 -4.73 4.69
N GLY A 143 11.68 -5.88 4.97
CA GLY A 143 12.25 -6.98 5.75
C GLY A 143 13.22 -7.90 4.99
N SER A 144 13.66 -7.54 3.79
CA SER A 144 14.70 -8.26 3.04
C SER A 144 15.76 -7.31 2.47
N PRO A 145 16.97 -7.81 2.14
CA PRO A 145 18.00 -7.02 1.49
C PRO A 145 17.53 -6.40 0.16
N ASP A 146 16.85 -7.17 -0.69
CA ASP A 146 16.36 -6.70 -1.99
C ASP A 146 15.33 -5.58 -1.82
N ALA A 147 14.40 -5.73 -0.87
CA ALA A 147 13.40 -4.71 -0.58
C ALA A 147 14.05 -3.45 0.01
N THR A 148 14.98 -3.60 0.95
CA THR A 148 15.74 -2.49 1.52
C THR A 148 16.49 -1.72 0.44
N GLN A 149 17.17 -2.43 -0.48
CA GLN A 149 17.89 -1.83 -1.59
C GLN A 149 16.95 -1.08 -2.55
N THR A 150 15.77 -1.65 -2.82
CA THR A 150 14.74 -1.03 -3.67
C THR A 150 14.30 0.33 -3.14
N PHE A 151 14.17 0.48 -1.82
CA PHE A 151 13.74 1.74 -1.18
C PHE A 151 14.88 2.62 -0.67
N ALA A 152 16.14 2.30 -0.98
CA ALA A 152 17.30 3.03 -0.47
C ALA A 152 17.27 4.53 -0.84
N GLN A 153 16.90 4.87 -2.08
CA GLN A 153 16.78 6.28 -2.51
C GLN A 153 15.63 7.00 -1.81
N ALA A 154 14.47 6.35 -1.68
CA ALA A 154 13.33 6.93 -0.96
C ALA A 154 13.67 7.21 0.51
N ARG A 155 14.54 6.40 1.13
CA ARG A 155 15.05 6.60 2.49
C ARG A 155 16.10 7.71 2.59
N GLN A 156 16.93 7.92 1.57
CA GLN A 156 17.89 9.04 1.55
C GLN A 156 17.23 10.40 1.49
N ILE A 157 16.03 10.49 0.90
CA ILE A 157 15.22 11.71 0.91
C ILE A 157 14.67 11.99 2.32
N ALA A 158 14.63 10.98 3.19
CA ALA A 158 14.01 11.04 4.51
C ALA A 158 14.94 11.21 5.71
N GLY A 159 16.25 11.24 5.51
CA GLY A 159 17.26 11.53 6.53
C GLY A 159 17.93 12.88 6.30
#